data_AF-A0A3D5MLU5-F1
#
_entry.id   AF-A0A3D5MLU5-F1
#
_cell.length_a   1.000
_cell.length_b   1.000
_cell.length_c   1.000
_cell.angle_alpha   90.00
_cell.angle_beta   90.00
_cell.angle_gamma   90.00
#
_symmetry.space_group_name_H-M   'P 1'
#
loop_
_entity.id
_entity.type
_entity.pdbx_description
1 polymer ?
#
loop_
_entity_poly.entity_id
_entity_poly.type
_entity_poly.pdbx_seq_one_letter_code
_entity_poly.pdbx_strand_id
1 'polypeptide(L)'
;MSRTRRLDREYGGGVEGLYRRYGDWLHGRLRRQLGADAASDIVQETYTRLVRYDAPIRHPKALLMQVARNLVNDARRKSATAREVELDETVVKPISADQSEAVLLKQIILTMPPLYRDVFVLNRFGGMTYAEIAAKTGVSVKTIEWRMSRALEHCVSRLVE
;
A
#
# COMPACT_ATOMS: atom_id res chain seq x y z
N MET A 1 19.08 22.18 10.46
CA MET A 1 19.97 21.21 9.78
C MET A 1 19.95 19.85 10.48
N SER A 2 18.80 19.13 10.53
CA SER A 2 18.74 17.83 11.24
C SER A 2 17.75 16.79 10.65
N ARG A 3 17.31 16.92 9.39
CA ARG A 3 16.19 16.13 8.84
C ARG A 3 16.56 14.82 8.11
N THR A 4 17.83 14.58 7.78
CA THR A 4 18.23 13.49 6.86
C THR A 4 18.93 12.31 7.55
N ARG A 5 19.37 12.46 8.80
CA ARG A 5 20.44 11.64 9.40
C ARG A 5 20.07 10.23 9.88
N ARG A 6 18.81 9.78 9.75
CA ARG A 6 18.35 8.48 10.31
C ARG A 6 18.13 7.37 9.30
N LEU A 7 17.82 7.67 8.03
CA LEU A 7 17.78 6.66 6.97
C LEU A 7 19.18 6.09 6.65
N ASP A 8 20.22 6.89 6.91
CA ASP A 8 21.62 6.57 6.57
C ASP A 8 22.23 5.40 7.33
N ARG A 9 21.72 5.05 8.53
CA ARG A 9 22.38 4.09 9.42
C ARG A 9 22.08 2.62 9.13
N GLU A 10 20.96 2.31 8.49
CA GLU A 10 20.51 0.93 8.24
C GLU A 10 20.58 0.55 6.75
N TYR A 11 20.47 1.54 5.86
CA TYR A 11 20.61 1.40 4.41
C TYR A 11 21.67 2.40 3.96
N GLY A 12 22.95 2.04 4.02
CA GLY A 12 24.05 2.96 3.67
C GLY A 12 23.72 3.80 2.43
N GLY A 13 23.52 5.10 2.63
CA GLY A 13 23.10 6.06 1.59
C GLY A 13 21.62 6.50 1.59
N GLY A 14 20.83 6.18 2.62
CA GLY A 14 19.48 6.73 2.78
C GLY A 14 18.51 6.34 1.66
N VAL A 15 17.69 7.28 1.17
CA VAL A 15 16.73 7.02 0.06
C VAL A 15 17.44 6.61 -1.23
N GLU A 16 18.65 7.10 -1.46
CA GLU A 16 19.43 6.75 -2.65
C GLU A 16 19.85 5.27 -2.64
N GLY A 17 20.29 4.76 -1.48
CA GLY A 17 20.58 3.33 -1.30
C GLY A 17 19.33 2.46 -1.49
N LEU A 18 18.18 2.94 -1.05
CA LEU A 18 16.90 2.29 -1.27
C LEU A 18 16.51 2.26 -2.76
N TYR A 19 16.71 3.36 -3.48
CA TYR A 19 16.46 3.47 -4.91
C TYR A 19 17.34 2.53 -5.73
N ARG A 20 18.66 2.53 -5.49
CA ARG A 20 19.58 1.61 -6.19
C ARG A 20 19.23 0.15 -5.97
N ARG A 21 18.71 -0.21 -4.79
CA ARG A 21 18.40 -1.60 -4.46
C ARG A 21 17.03 -2.06 -4.97
N TYR A 22 16.03 -1.18 -5.01
CA TYR A 22 14.63 -1.58 -5.26
C TYR A 22 13.93 -0.79 -6.37
N GLY A 23 14.58 0.19 -6.99
CA GLY A 23 14.02 1.03 -8.06
C GLY A 23 13.54 0.21 -9.25
N ASP A 24 14.42 -0.60 -9.83
CA ASP A 24 14.09 -1.46 -10.98
C ASP A 24 13.03 -2.50 -10.65
N TRP A 25 13.09 -3.06 -9.44
CA TRP A 25 12.09 -4.01 -8.96
C TRP A 25 10.69 -3.36 -8.88
N LEU A 26 10.60 -2.15 -8.30
CA LEU A 26 9.36 -1.42 -8.17
C LEU A 26 8.84 -0.98 -9.55
N HIS A 27 9.73 -0.47 -10.40
CA HIS A 27 9.39 -0.08 -11.77
C HIS A 27 8.85 -1.26 -12.58
N GLY A 28 9.53 -2.41 -12.56
CA GLY A 28 9.09 -3.63 -13.23
C GLY A 28 7.74 -4.15 -12.72
N ARG A 29 7.50 -4.04 -11.40
CA ARG A 29 6.21 -4.35 -10.76
C ARG A 29 5.09 -3.44 -11.28
N LEU A 30 5.32 -2.12 -11.30
CA LEU A 30 4.31 -1.12 -11.67
C LEU A 30 4.06 -1.06 -13.19
N ARG A 31 5.10 -1.25 -14.01
CA ARG A 31 5.00 -1.23 -15.48
C ARG A 31 3.98 -2.24 -15.99
N ARG A 32 3.90 -3.42 -15.37
CA ARG A 32 2.90 -4.46 -15.74
C ARG A 32 1.46 -4.01 -15.52
N GLN A 33 1.23 -3.02 -14.65
CA GLN A 33 -0.10 -2.54 -14.28
C GLN A 33 -0.45 -1.19 -14.93
N LEU A 34 0.53 -0.32 -15.17
CA LEU A 34 0.29 1.09 -15.53
C LEU A 34 0.86 1.48 -16.91
N GLY A 35 1.71 0.67 -17.52
CA GLY A 35 2.56 1.10 -18.63
C GLY A 35 3.87 1.72 -18.16
N ALA A 36 4.80 1.99 -19.08
CA ALA A 36 6.17 2.41 -18.74
C ALA A 36 6.23 3.84 -18.17
N ASP A 37 5.60 4.80 -18.84
CA ASP A 37 5.70 6.22 -18.46
C ASP A 37 5.06 6.47 -17.08
N ALA A 38 3.81 6.02 -16.90
CA ALA A 38 3.12 6.13 -15.62
C ALA A 38 3.82 5.37 -14.48
N ALA A 39 4.51 4.26 -14.78
CA ALA A 39 5.30 3.55 -13.77
C ALA A 39 6.53 4.37 -13.34
N SER A 40 7.22 5.03 -14.28
CA SER A 40 8.36 5.90 -13.97
C SER A 40 7.96 7.04 -13.04
N ASP A 41 6.84 7.71 -13.33
CA ASP A 41 6.33 8.82 -12.52
C ASP A 41 5.98 8.38 -11.09
N ILE A 42 5.26 7.27 -10.96
CA ILE A 42 4.90 6.73 -9.64
C ILE A 42 6.13 6.28 -8.85
N VAL A 43 7.14 5.70 -9.52
CA VAL A 43 8.42 5.36 -8.88
C VAL A 43 9.08 6.63 -8.35
N GLN A 44 9.27 7.65 -9.18
CA GLN A 44 9.91 8.90 -8.76
C GLN A 44 9.19 9.52 -7.57
N GLU A 45 7.87 9.68 -7.65
CA GLU A 45 7.07 10.26 -6.58
C GLU A 45 7.11 9.41 -5.28
N THR A 46 7.18 8.08 -5.41
CA THR A 46 7.36 7.18 -4.25
C THR A 46 8.64 7.50 -3.50
N TYR A 47 9.76 7.65 -4.21
CA TYR A 47 11.04 7.97 -3.59
C TYR A 47 11.09 9.42 -3.09
N THR A 48 10.46 10.38 -3.79
CA THR A 48 10.29 11.76 -3.31
C THR A 48 9.58 11.81 -1.96
N ARG A 49 8.51 11.03 -1.77
CA ARG A 49 7.82 10.92 -0.46
C ARG A 49 8.72 10.30 0.62
N LEU A 50 9.56 9.33 0.24
CA LEU A 50 10.48 8.67 1.17
C LEU A 50 11.63 9.57 1.64
N VAL A 51 11.98 10.63 0.90
CA VAL A 51 12.97 11.64 1.37
C VAL A 51 12.56 12.27 2.70
N ARG A 52 11.26 12.37 2.96
CA ARG A 52 10.71 12.94 4.19
C ARG A 52 10.36 11.90 5.25
N TYR A 53 10.59 10.62 4.98
CA TYR A 53 10.24 9.52 5.88
C TYR A 53 11.34 9.34 6.94
N ASP A 54 10.97 9.48 8.21
CA ASP A 54 11.93 9.53 9.33
C ASP A 54 11.87 8.30 10.26
N ALA A 55 10.94 7.37 9.98
CA ALA A 55 10.75 6.14 10.74
C ALA A 55 11.65 4.99 10.22
N PRO A 56 12.05 4.05 11.10
CA PRO A 56 12.83 2.88 10.69
C PRO A 56 12.05 2.00 9.71
N ILE A 57 12.71 1.59 8.63
CA ILE A 57 12.12 0.76 7.58
C ILE A 57 12.47 -0.68 7.85
N ARG A 58 11.54 -1.46 8.42
CA ARG A 58 11.72 -2.90 8.67
C ARG A 58 11.47 -3.76 7.41
N HIS A 59 10.54 -3.33 6.56
CA HIS A 59 10.12 -4.08 5.37
C HIS A 59 10.09 -3.16 4.13
N PRO A 60 11.25 -2.92 3.48
CA PRO A 60 11.37 -1.93 2.41
C PRO A 60 10.45 -2.14 1.21
N LYS A 61 10.40 -3.37 0.68
CA LYS A 61 9.54 -3.71 -0.46
C LYS A 61 8.05 -3.48 -0.16
N ALA A 62 7.62 -3.80 1.05
CA ALA A 62 6.23 -3.60 1.48
C ALA A 62 5.89 -2.11 1.58
N LEU A 63 6.78 -1.32 2.18
CA LEU A 63 6.62 0.14 2.28
C LEU A 63 6.56 0.79 0.89
N LEU A 64 7.50 0.47 0.01
CA LEU A 64 7.55 0.98 -1.37
C LEU A 64 6.26 0.69 -2.13
N MET A 65 5.79 -0.56 -2.08
CA MET A 65 4.53 -0.96 -2.72
C MET A 65 3.31 -0.27 -2.10
N GLN A 66 3.32 -0.02 -0.79
CA GLN A 66 2.22 0.69 -0.13
C GLN A 66 2.15 2.14 -0.59
N VAL A 67 3.28 2.85 -0.60
CA VAL A 67 3.35 4.24 -1.06
C VAL A 67 2.94 4.34 -2.54
N ALA A 68 3.49 3.47 -3.39
CA ALA A 68 3.15 3.44 -4.81
C ALA A 68 1.66 3.16 -5.07
N ARG A 69 1.05 2.21 -4.35
CA ARG A 69 -0.40 1.95 -4.47
C ARG A 69 -1.25 3.14 -4.08
N ASN A 70 -0.88 3.83 -2.99
CA ASN A 70 -1.60 5.04 -2.58
C ASN A 70 -1.54 6.12 -3.67
N LEU A 71 -0.36 6.31 -4.27
CA LEU A 71 -0.16 7.25 -5.38
C LEU A 71 -0.99 6.90 -6.62
N VAL A 72 -1.03 5.62 -7.00
CA VAL A 72 -1.86 5.15 -8.11
C VAL A 72 -3.34 5.40 -7.84
N ASN A 73 -3.81 5.10 -6.63
CA ASN A 73 -5.20 5.33 -6.25
C ASN A 73 -5.53 6.84 -6.22
N ASP A 74 -4.62 7.67 -5.72
CA ASP A 74 -4.74 9.14 -5.76
C ASP A 74 -4.86 9.66 -7.20
N ALA A 75 -4.00 9.17 -8.11
CA ALA A 75 -4.01 9.54 -9.52
C ALA A 75 -5.31 9.13 -10.21
N ARG A 76 -5.78 7.89 -9.97
CA ARG A 76 -7.06 7.38 -10.50
C ARG A 76 -8.25 8.21 -10.03
N ARG A 77 -8.27 8.58 -8.74
CA ARG A 77 -9.31 9.45 -8.18
C ARG A 77 -9.34 10.81 -8.87
N LYS A 78 -8.19 11.46 -9.02
CA LYS A 78 -8.08 12.75 -9.71
C LYS A 78 -8.53 12.66 -11.17
N SER A 79 -8.20 11.57 -11.87
CA SER A 79 -8.69 11.36 -13.24
C SER A 79 -10.19 11.05 -13.32
N ALA A 80 -10.76 10.36 -12.32
CA ALA A 80 -12.18 10.04 -12.25
C ALA A 80 -13.04 11.28 -11.92
N THR A 81 -12.51 12.23 -11.13
CA THR A 81 -13.17 13.53 -10.93
C THR A 81 -13.13 14.41 -12.18
N ALA A 82 -12.15 14.20 -13.07
CA ALA A 82 -12.05 14.90 -14.36
C ALA A 82 -12.84 14.22 -15.50
N ARG A 83 -13.25 12.97 -15.32
CA ARG A 83 -14.08 12.16 -16.23
C ARG A 83 -15.26 11.63 -15.46
N GLU A 84 -16.32 12.44 -15.32
CA GLU A 84 -17.58 11.91 -14.81
C GLU A 84 -18.05 10.75 -15.70
N VAL A 85 -18.26 9.59 -15.06
CA VAL A 85 -18.93 8.38 -15.53
C VAL A 85 -18.19 7.55 -16.60
N GLU A 86 -17.24 6.73 -16.15
CA GLU A 86 -17.18 5.33 -16.59
C GLU A 86 -16.55 4.49 -15.47
N LEU A 87 -17.40 3.72 -14.77
CA LEU A 87 -17.01 2.76 -13.75
C LEU A 87 -16.29 1.59 -14.44
N ASP A 88 -15.00 1.75 -14.71
CA ASP A 88 -14.14 0.62 -15.03
C ASP A 88 -13.40 0.18 -13.76
N GLU A 89 -13.97 -0.82 -13.09
CA GLU A 89 -13.34 -1.58 -12.01
C GLU A 89 -12.09 -2.26 -12.57
N THR A 90 -11.00 -1.51 -12.68
CA THR A 90 -9.67 -2.08 -12.90
C THR A 90 -9.23 -2.77 -11.62
N VAL A 91 -9.73 -4.00 -11.46
CA VAL A 91 -9.30 -5.00 -10.48
C VAL A 91 -7.78 -5.05 -10.54
N VAL A 92 -7.14 -4.56 -9.48
CA VAL A 92 -5.70 -4.66 -9.30
C VAL A 92 -5.37 -6.14 -9.28
N LYS A 93 -4.77 -6.65 -10.37
CA LYS A 93 -4.27 -8.02 -10.37
C LYS A 93 -3.28 -8.15 -9.20
N PRO A 94 -3.53 -9.06 -8.24
CA PRO A 94 -2.63 -9.25 -7.13
C PRO A 94 -1.28 -9.63 -7.69
N ILE A 95 -0.28 -8.93 -7.23
CA ILE A 95 0.99 -8.98 -7.87
C ILE A 95 1.71 -10.25 -7.44
N SER A 96 1.62 -11.29 -8.28
CA SER A 96 2.25 -12.61 -8.15
C SER A 96 2.80 -12.85 -6.75
N ALA A 97 1.91 -13.01 -5.77
CA ALA A 97 2.24 -13.78 -4.59
C ALA A 97 2.37 -15.23 -5.07
N ASP A 98 3.26 -16.02 -4.47
CA ASP A 98 3.22 -17.47 -4.71
C ASP A 98 1.78 -17.93 -4.46
N GLN A 99 1.25 -18.79 -5.34
CA GLN A 99 -0.17 -19.19 -5.26
C GLN A 99 -0.52 -19.71 -3.86
N SER A 100 0.43 -20.35 -3.19
CA SER A 100 0.36 -20.81 -1.81
C SER A 100 0.17 -19.67 -0.80
N GLU A 101 0.92 -18.56 -0.92
CA GLU A 101 0.78 -17.38 -0.05
C GLU A 101 -0.56 -16.67 -0.26
N ALA A 102 -1.03 -16.60 -1.52
CA ALA A 102 -2.32 -16.01 -1.84
C ALA A 102 -3.48 -16.81 -1.24
N VAL A 103 -3.39 -18.15 -1.29
CA VAL A 103 -4.38 -19.05 -0.69
C VAL A 103 -4.38 -18.92 0.83
N LEU A 104 -3.20 -18.93 1.46
CA LEU A 104 -3.07 -18.77 2.91
C LEU A 104 -3.66 -17.43 3.38
N LEU A 105 -3.32 -16.33 2.71
CA LEU A 105 -3.87 -15.01 3.03
C LEU A 105 -5.40 -14.99 2.91
N LYS A 106 -5.96 -15.63 1.88
CA LYS A 106 -7.41 -15.74 1.71
C LYS A 106 -8.06 -16.50 2.87
N GLN A 107 -7.47 -17.62 3.29
CA GLN A 107 -7.97 -18.39 4.44
C GLN A 107 -7.96 -17.56 5.73
N ILE A 108 -6.85 -16.86 6.00
CA ILE A 108 -6.73 -15.97 7.17
C ILE A 108 -7.83 -14.90 7.16
N ILE A 109 -8.04 -14.23 6.02
CA ILE A 109 -9.08 -13.20 5.87
C ILE A 109 -10.49 -13.79 6.13
N LEU A 110 -10.77 -15.02 5.67
CA LEU A 110 -12.06 -15.67 5.88
C LEU A 110 -12.33 -16.01 7.35
N THR A 111 -11.29 -16.23 8.16
CA THR A 111 -11.44 -16.46 9.61
C THR A 111 -11.64 -15.17 10.41
N MET A 112 -11.46 -13.99 9.79
CA MET A 112 -11.54 -12.71 10.48
C MET A 112 -13.00 -12.31 10.73
N PRO A 113 -13.35 -11.75 11.92
CA PRO A 113 -14.68 -11.17 12.16
C PRO A 113 -15.09 -10.15 11.07
N PRO A 114 -16.35 -10.13 10.61
CA PRO A 114 -16.79 -9.29 9.48
C PRO A 114 -16.41 -7.81 9.60
N LEU A 115 -16.60 -7.24 10.79
CA LEU A 115 -16.29 -5.82 11.05
C LEU A 115 -14.83 -5.43 10.81
N TYR A 116 -13.89 -6.36 11.04
CA TYR A 116 -12.47 -6.13 10.81
C TYR A 116 -12.10 -6.47 9.36
N ARG A 117 -12.71 -7.55 8.85
CA ARG A 117 -12.54 -8.03 7.47
C ARG A 117 -12.91 -6.95 6.47
N ASP A 118 -14.05 -6.30 6.64
CA ASP A 118 -14.54 -5.29 5.70
C ASP A 118 -13.59 -4.09 5.63
N VAL A 119 -13.15 -3.59 6.78
CA VAL A 119 -12.17 -2.49 6.85
C VAL A 119 -10.85 -2.90 6.21
N PHE A 120 -10.36 -4.11 6.52
CA PHE A 120 -9.12 -4.63 5.96
C PHE A 120 -9.20 -4.79 4.44
N VAL A 121 -10.31 -5.34 3.94
CA VAL A 121 -10.51 -5.59 2.51
C VAL A 121 -10.64 -4.28 1.74
N LEU A 122 -11.48 -3.36 2.21
CA LEU A 122 -11.66 -2.04 1.60
C LEU A 122 -10.35 -1.25 1.57
N ASN A 123 -9.52 -1.35 2.61
CA ASN A 123 -8.24 -0.66 2.64
C ASN A 123 -7.17 -1.33 1.75
N ARG A 124 -6.94 -2.64 1.93
CA ARG A 124 -5.80 -3.34 1.33
C ARG A 124 -6.04 -3.77 -0.11
N PHE A 125 -7.28 -4.09 -0.47
CA PHE A 125 -7.66 -4.54 -1.81
C PHE A 125 -8.52 -3.49 -2.53
N GLY A 126 -9.42 -2.81 -1.80
CA GLY A 126 -10.23 -1.72 -2.35
C GLY A 126 -9.48 -0.38 -2.47
N GLY A 127 -8.29 -0.25 -1.87
CA GLY A 127 -7.48 0.96 -1.98
C GLY A 127 -8.03 2.19 -1.26
N MET A 128 -9.05 2.03 -0.41
CA MET A 128 -9.69 3.10 0.34
C MET A 128 -8.85 3.52 1.54
N THR A 129 -8.72 4.81 1.77
CA THR A 129 -8.15 5.41 2.98
C THR A 129 -9.10 5.27 4.17
N TYR A 130 -8.59 5.44 5.39
CA TYR A 130 -9.44 5.34 6.58
C TYR A 130 -10.55 6.41 6.62
N ALA A 131 -10.28 7.61 6.10
CA ALA A 131 -11.28 8.68 5.98
C ALA A 131 -12.40 8.31 5.00
N GLU A 132 -12.05 7.68 3.87
CA GLU A 132 -13.04 7.23 2.87
C GLU A 132 -13.89 6.07 3.42
N ILE A 133 -13.28 5.12 4.12
CA ILE A 133 -14.02 4.02 4.77
C ILE A 133 -14.95 4.57 5.85
N ALA A 134 -14.47 5.53 6.64
CA ALA A 134 -15.27 6.21 7.66
C ALA A 134 -16.50 6.89 7.04
N ALA A 135 -16.30 7.68 5.97
CA ALA A 135 -17.38 8.33 5.23
C ALA A 135 -18.38 7.32 4.63
N LYS A 136 -17.88 6.23 4.03
CA LYS A 136 -18.73 5.20 3.40
C LYS A 136 -19.54 4.39 4.40
N THR A 137 -19.01 4.15 5.60
CA THR A 137 -19.65 3.29 6.62
C THR A 137 -20.39 4.06 7.71
N GLY A 138 -20.28 5.40 7.73
CA GLY A 138 -20.85 6.24 8.80
C GLY A 138 -20.15 6.08 10.15
N VAL A 139 -18.94 5.53 10.17
CA VAL A 139 -18.16 5.22 11.38
C VAL A 139 -17.00 6.20 11.50
N SER A 140 -16.63 6.61 12.72
CA SER A 140 -15.51 7.54 12.91
C SER A 140 -14.16 6.96 12.44
N VAL A 141 -13.26 7.83 11.96
CA VAL A 141 -11.90 7.44 11.52
C VAL A 141 -11.15 6.68 12.63
N LYS A 142 -11.29 7.12 13.88
CA LYS A 142 -10.69 6.45 15.05
C LYS A 142 -11.17 5.00 15.20
N THR A 143 -12.45 4.74 14.94
CA THR A 143 -12.99 3.37 14.97
C THR A 143 -12.48 2.56 13.77
N ILE A 144 -12.30 3.17 12.60
CA ILE A 144 -11.68 2.50 11.45
C ILE A 144 -10.23 2.11 11.75
N GLU A 145 -9.44 3.01 12.34
CA GLU A 145 -8.07 2.72 12.79
C GLU A 145 -8.02 1.57 13.79
N TRP A 146 -8.93 1.57 14.76
CA TRP A 146 -9.05 0.50 15.74
C TRP A 146 -9.41 -0.84 15.08
N ARG A 147 -10.43 -0.87 14.20
CA ARG A 147 -10.82 -2.08 13.45
C ARG A 147 -9.68 -2.59 12.58
N MET A 148 -8.93 -1.70 11.95
CA MET A 148 -7.77 -2.07 11.14
C MET A 148 -6.64 -2.65 11.98
N SER A 149 -6.41 -2.12 13.19
CA SER A 149 -5.44 -2.67 14.13
C SER A 149 -5.82 -4.09 14.54
N ARG A 150 -7.10 -4.34 14.85
CA ARG A 150 -7.62 -5.70 15.14
C ARG A 150 -7.49 -6.65 13.95
N ALA A 151 -7.72 -6.16 12.74
CA ALA A 151 -7.52 -6.96 11.53
C ALA A 151 -6.05 -7.40 11.37
N LEU A 152 -5.10 -6.49 11.61
CA LEU A 152 -3.68 -6.80 11.52
C LEU A 152 -3.22 -7.77 12.62
N GLU A 153 -3.69 -7.59 13.86
CA GLU A 153 -3.44 -8.54 14.96
C GLU A 153 -3.92 -9.95 14.60
N HIS A 154 -5.12 -10.07 14.01
CA HIS A 154 -5.67 -11.35 13.55
C HIS A 154 -4.83 -11.98 12.43
N CYS A 155 -4.32 -11.18 11.50
CA CYS A 155 -3.42 -11.71 10.47
C CYS A 155 -2.10 -12.24 11.07
N VAL A 156 -1.52 -11.51 12.02
CA VAL A 156 -0.27 -11.93 12.67
C VAL A 156 -0.46 -13.19 13.48
N SER A 157 -1.54 -13.32 14.27
CA SER A 157 -1.77 -14.52 15.09
C SER A 157 -1.89 -15.79 14.26
N ARG A 158 -2.42 -15.71 13.04
CA ARG A 158 -2.58 -16.85 12.13
C ARG A 158 -1.38 -17.14 11.23
N LEU A 159 -0.36 -16.27 11.23
CA LEU A 159 0.89 -16.47 10.49
C LEU A 159 2.02 -17.05 11.37
N VAL A 160 1.84 -17.04 12.70
CA VAL A 160 2.82 -17.53 13.68
C VAL A 160 2.51 -18.97 14.13
N GLU A 161 1.32 -19.50 13.80
CA GLU A 161 0.96 -20.92 13.90
C GLU A 161 1.46 -21.72 12.69
#